data_AF-A0A413J802-F1
#
_entry.id   AF-A0A413J802-F1
#
_cell.length_a   1.000
_cell.length_b   1.000
_cell.length_c   1.000
_cell.angle_alpha   90.00
_cell.angle_beta   90.00
_cell.angle_gamma   90.00
#
_symmetry.space_group_name_H-M   'P 1'
#
loop_
_entity.id
_entity.type
_entity.pdbx_description
1 polymer ?
#
loop_
_entity_poly.entity_id
_entity_poly.type
_entity_poly.pdbx_seq_one_letter_code
_entity_poly.pdbx_strand_id
1 'polypeptide(L)'
;MACEKQHRYDPQYNNLPVDQGGAGRHRCAGCAYERGYEDGLNRKEKLDLDLDSLPESQAGTVRHKSPHAAYAAGYLAGVEDSYK
;
A
#
# COMPACT_ATOMS: atom_id res chain seq x y z
N MET A 1 5.69 -6.74 13.17
CA MET A 1 4.55 -6.35 14.04
C MET A 1 3.31 -6.25 13.16
N ALA A 2 2.14 -6.68 13.65
CA ALA A 2 0.91 -6.59 12.88
C ALA A 2 0.42 -5.13 12.79
N CYS A 3 -0.15 -4.74 11.65
CA CYS A 3 -0.76 -3.43 11.49
C CYS A 3 -2.05 -3.33 12.31
N GLU A 4 -2.25 -2.20 12.97
CA GLU A 4 -3.46 -1.90 13.76
C GLU A 4 -4.28 -0.71 13.23
N LYS A 5 -3.79 -0.03 12.19
CA LYS A 5 -4.44 1.16 11.62
C LYS A 5 -5.82 0.87 11.04
N GLN A 6 -6.67 1.90 10.97
CA GLN A 6 -8.06 1.78 10.48
C GLN A 6 -8.15 1.43 9.00
N HIS A 7 -7.16 1.83 8.19
CA HIS A 7 -7.11 1.54 6.76
C HIS A 7 -7.22 0.04 6.41
N ARG A 8 -7.03 -0.85 7.39
CA ARG A 8 -7.15 -2.30 7.21
C ARG A 8 -8.54 -2.69 6.74
N TYR A 9 -9.55 -1.85 6.98
CA TYR A 9 -10.95 -2.11 6.63
C TYR A 9 -11.47 -1.19 5.53
N ASP A 10 -10.59 -0.39 4.91
CA ASP A 10 -11.02 0.55 3.89
C ASP A 10 -11.48 -0.21 2.62
N PRO A 11 -12.71 0.01 2.14
CA PRO A 11 -13.23 -0.63 0.94
C PRO A 11 -12.46 -0.31 -0.34
N GLN A 12 -11.68 0.79 -0.38
CA GLN A 12 -10.91 1.16 -1.57
C GLN A 12 -9.93 0.05 -2.00
N TYR A 13 -9.46 -0.76 -1.04
CA TYR A 13 -8.53 -1.85 -1.27
C TYR A 13 -9.18 -3.12 -1.85
N ASN A 14 -10.51 -3.18 -1.95
CA ASN A 14 -11.22 -4.37 -2.43
C ASN A 14 -10.84 -4.73 -3.87
N ASN A 15 -10.56 -3.72 -4.70
CA ASN A 15 -10.19 -3.90 -6.10
C ASN A 15 -8.70 -4.19 -6.32
N LEU A 16 -7.88 -4.19 -5.26
CA LEU A 16 -6.47 -4.52 -5.41
C LEU A 16 -6.28 -6.00 -5.79
N PRO A 17 -5.27 -6.31 -6.63
CA PRO A 17 -4.86 -7.67 -6.93
C PRO A 17 -4.59 -8.46 -5.66
N VAL A 18 -4.98 -9.74 -5.67
CA VAL A 18 -4.68 -10.66 -4.58
C VAL A 18 -3.24 -11.16 -4.72
N ASP A 19 -2.50 -11.17 -3.62
CA ASP A 19 -1.16 -11.72 -3.52
C ASP A 19 -1.10 -12.73 -2.35
N GLN A 20 -1.21 -14.02 -2.68
CA GLN A 20 -1.22 -15.13 -1.72
C GLN A 20 0.14 -15.85 -1.62
N GLY A 21 1.14 -15.43 -2.40
CA GLY A 21 2.42 -16.16 -2.53
C GLY A 21 3.60 -15.37 -3.10
N GLY A 22 3.46 -14.08 -3.35
CA GLY A 22 4.48 -13.20 -3.93
C GLY A 22 5.39 -12.52 -2.91
N ALA A 23 6.24 -11.63 -3.42
CA ALA A 23 7.31 -10.95 -2.68
C ALA A 23 6.83 -10.07 -1.51
N GLY A 24 5.53 -9.73 -1.46
CA GLY A 24 4.92 -8.93 -0.40
C GLY A 24 3.99 -9.73 0.52
N ARG A 25 4.08 -11.06 0.52
CA ARG A 25 3.20 -11.95 1.29
C ARG A 25 3.12 -11.49 2.75
N HIS A 26 1.88 -11.35 3.23
CA HIS A 26 1.53 -10.86 4.57
C HIS A 26 1.84 -9.40 4.86
N ARG A 27 2.41 -8.61 3.94
CA ARG A 27 2.66 -7.17 4.18
C ARG A 27 1.39 -6.36 4.00
N CYS A 28 1.23 -5.31 4.81
CA CYS A 28 0.03 -4.50 4.81
C CYS A 28 -0.06 -3.63 3.55
N ALA A 29 -1.00 -3.98 2.66
CA ALA A 29 -1.31 -3.20 1.46
C ALA A 29 -1.73 -1.76 1.79
N GLY A 30 -2.46 -1.52 2.88
CA GLY A 30 -2.81 -0.16 3.30
C GLY A 30 -1.59 0.69 3.66
N CYS A 31 -0.60 0.12 4.35
CA CYS A 31 0.64 0.85 4.66
C CYS A 31 1.47 1.11 3.40
N ALA A 32 1.47 0.16 2.48
CA ALA A 32 2.10 0.35 1.18
C ALA A 32 1.45 1.50 0.39
N TYR A 33 0.11 1.58 0.39
CA TYR A 33 -0.63 2.67 -0.23
C TYR A 33 -0.26 4.03 0.38
N GLU A 34 -0.29 4.15 1.71
CA GLU A 34 0.08 5.40 2.40
C GLU A 34 1.49 5.87 2.04
N ARG A 35 2.45 4.94 2.02
CA ARG A 35 3.84 5.26 1.64
C ARG A 35 3.93 5.71 0.18
N GLY A 36 3.23 5.01 -0.71
CA GLY A 36 3.15 5.40 -2.12
C GLY A 36 2.57 6.80 -2.27
N TYR A 37 1.46 7.09 -1.58
CA TYR A 37 0.80 8.38 -1.59
C TYR A 37 1.74 9.52 -1.16
N GLU A 38 2.48 9.34 -0.07
CA GLU A 38 3.47 10.31 0.38
C GLU A 38 4.60 10.50 -0.64
N ASP A 39 5.12 9.42 -1.20
CA ASP A 39 6.16 9.49 -2.25
C ASP A 39 5.65 10.20 -3.52
N GLY A 40 4.39 9.99 -3.86
CA GLY A 40 3.70 10.60 -5.01
C GLY A 40 3.46 12.09 -4.81
N LEU A 41 3.01 12.51 -3.62
CA LEU A 41 2.87 13.92 -3.26
C LEU A 41 4.19 14.69 -3.43
N ASN A 42 5.30 14.04 -3.08
CA ASN A 42 6.65 14.59 -3.25
C ASN A 42 7.21 14.40 -4.66
N ARG A 43 6.49 13.74 -5.58
CA ARG A 43 6.89 13.38 -6.94
C ARG A 43 8.28 12.73 -6.99
N LYS A 44 8.54 11.78 -6.09
CA LYS A 44 9.82 11.08 -6.04
C LYS A 44 10.06 10.27 -7.32
N GLU A 45 11.15 10.57 -8.03
CA GLU A 45 11.53 9.86 -9.24
C GLU A 45 12.11 8.45 -8.97
N LYS A 46 12.62 8.24 -7.75
CA LYS A 46 13.14 6.95 -7.30
C LYS A 46 12.21 6.38 -6.23
N LEU A 47 11.61 5.26 -6.56
CA LEU A 47 10.64 4.58 -5.70
C LEU A 47 11.35 3.51 -4.88
N ASP A 48 11.21 3.58 -3.56
CA ASP A 48 11.75 2.59 -2.63
C ASP A 48 10.64 2.08 -1.70
N LEU A 49 10.02 0.98 -2.13
CA LEU A 49 8.88 0.37 -1.46
C LEU A 49 9.28 -0.51 -0.25
N ASP A 50 10.56 -0.79 0.01
CA ASP A 50 11.06 -1.60 1.14
C ASP A 50 9.98 -2.43 1.88
N LEU A 51 9.51 -3.51 1.25
CA LEU A 51 8.36 -4.28 1.72
C LEU A 51 8.58 -4.86 3.12
N ASP A 52 9.83 -5.13 3.47
CA ASP A 52 10.16 -5.74 4.75
C ASP A 52 10.00 -4.77 5.93
N SER A 53 10.08 -3.46 5.66
CA SER A 53 9.74 -2.41 6.62
C SER A 53 8.23 -2.31 6.91
N LEU A 54 7.38 -2.83 6.03
CA LEU A 54 5.93 -2.74 6.21
C LEU A 54 5.45 -3.71 7.30
N PRO A 55 4.49 -3.29 8.15
CA PRO A 55 3.89 -4.19 9.12
C PRO A 55 3.10 -5.29 8.43
N GLU A 56 2.92 -6.41 9.13
CA GLU A 56 2.12 -7.52 8.61
C GLU A 56 0.63 -7.19 8.65
N SER A 57 -0.14 -7.63 7.66
CA SER A 57 -1.58 -7.56 7.65
C SER A 57 -2.19 -8.95 7.73
N GLN A 58 -2.87 -9.20 8.86
CA GLN A 58 -3.52 -10.47 9.15
C GLN A 58 -5.06 -10.37 9.12
N ALA A 59 -5.63 -9.20 8.81
CA ALA A 59 -7.06 -8.94 8.91
C ALA A 59 -7.55 -7.84 7.96
N GLY A 60 -8.86 -7.85 7.67
CA GLY A 60 -9.55 -6.80 6.91
C GLY A 60 -9.43 -6.90 5.39
N THR A 61 -9.83 -5.82 4.69
CA THR A 61 -9.89 -5.70 3.22
C THR A 61 -8.52 -5.71 2.56
N VAL A 62 -7.48 -5.30 3.29
CA VAL A 62 -6.07 -5.31 2.86
C VAL A 62 -5.42 -6.70 2.92
N ARG A 63 -6.09 -7.71 3.50
CA ARG A 63 -5.53 -9.05 3.67
C ARG A 63 -5.36 -9.73 2.32
N HIS A 64 -4.20 -10.36 2.14
CA HIS A 64 -3.81 -11.01 0.88
C HIS A 64 -3.88 -10.07 -0.34
N LYS A 65 -3.77 -8.75 -0.15
CA LYS A 65 -3.69 -7.79 -1.25
C LYS A 65 -2.24 -7.47 -1.57
N SER A 66 -1.95 -7.26 -2.85
CA SER A 66 -0.60 -6.93 -3.31
C SER A 66 -0.16 -5.57 -2.75
N PRO A 67 0.89 -5.51 -1.91
CA PRO A 67 1.43 -4.24 -1.43
C PRO A 67 2.09 -3.43 -2.56
N HIS A 68 2.60 -4.09 -3.61
CA HIS A 68 3.13 -3.40 -4.80
C HIS A 68 2.03 -2.62 -5.52
N ALA A 69 0.90 -3.28 -5.79
CA ALA A 69 -0.22 -2.64 -6.46
C ALA A 69 -0.79 -1.51 -5.60
N ALA A 70 -0.86 -1.71 -4.28
CA ALA A 70 -1.31 -0.69 -3.35
C ALA A 70 -0.39 0.53 -3.34
N TYR A 71 0.93 0.33 -3.28
CA TYR A 71 1.90 1.42 -3.35
C TYR A 71 1.80 2.18 -4.66
N ALA A 72 1.73 1.50 -5.80
CA ALA A 72 1.60 2.14 -7.10
C ALA A 72 0.30 2.97 -7.21
N ALA A 73 -0.82 2.45 -6.68
CA ALA A 73 -2.08 3.17 -6.62
C ALA A 73 -1.99 4.42 -5.73
N GLY A 74 -1.37 4.30 -4.56
CA GLY A 74 -1.11 5.43 -3.67
C GLY A 74 -0.23 6.48 -4.34
N TYR A 75 0.87 6.06 -4.97
CA TYR A 75 1.79 6.96 -5.67
C TYR A 75 1.10 7.76 -6.76
N LEU A 76 0.30 7.10 -7.60
CA LEU A 76 -0.49 7.80 -8.62
C LEU A 76 -1.41 8.85 -8.00
N ALA A 77 -2.18 8.48 -6.98
CA ALA A 77 -3.09 9.41 -6.30
C ALA A 77 -2.34 10.60 -5.67
N GLY A 78 -1.18 10.36 -5.06
CA GLY A 78 -0.33 11.41 -4.50
C GLY A 78 0.21 12.35 -5.58
N VAL A 79 0.63 11.82 -6.73
CA VAL A 79 1.07 12.64 -7.87
C VAL A 79 -0.07 13.52 -8.35
N GLU A 80 -1.27 12.97 -8.57
CA GLU A 80 -2.46 13.72 -9.00
C GLU A 80 -2.80 14.86 -8.02
N ASP A 81 -2.76 14.59 -6.71
CA ASP A 81 -3.01 15.58 -5.68
C ASP A 81 -1.92 16.66 -5.59
N SER A 82 -0.67 16.35 -5.98
CA SER A 82 0.44 17.32 -5.97
C SER A 82 0.31 18.46 -6.99
N TYR A 83 -0.67 18.36 -7.90
CA TYR A 83 -0.99 19.37 -8.92
C TYR A 83 -2.27 20.16 -8.61
N LYS A 84 -2.97 19.86 -7.51
CA LYS A 84 -4.14 20.61 -7.04
C LYS A 84 -3.73 21.81 -6.20
#